data_AF-A0A6J1P6I0-F1
#
_entry.id   AF-A0A6J1P6I0-F1
#
_cell.length_a   1.000
_cell.length_b   1.000
_cell.length_c   1.000
_cell.angle_alpha   90.00
_cell.angle_beta   90.00
_cell.angle_gamma   90.00
#
_symmetry.space_group_name_H-M   'P 1'
#
loop_
_entity.id
_entity.type
_entity.pdbx_description
1 polymer ?
#
loop_
_entity_poly.entity_id
_entity_poly.type
_entity_poly.pdbx_seq_one_letter_code
_entity_poly.pdbx_strand_id
1 'polypeptide(L)'
;MPFGIRIIAFSKKYKEADYEPELHPGVTYKLYNPKATLKIFSTGGVTITARSVSDVQSAVERIFPLVYEFRKPRTTADDELLRQKRAARRGAGP
;
A
#
# COMPACT_ATOMS: atom_id res chain seq x y z
N MET A 1 0.53 -2.21 -4.32
CA MET A 1 0.46 -1.07 -5.25
C MET A 1 1.81 -0.88 -5.95
N PRO A 2 1.85 -0.55 -7.26
CA PRO A 2 3.10 -0.39 -8.01
C PRO A 2 3.75 1.00 -7.80
N PHE A 3 3.59 1.60 -6.63
CA PHE A 3 4.08 2.92 -6.27
C PHE A 3 4.25 3.04 -4.75
N GLY A 4 5.22 3.84 -4.31
CA GLY A 4 5.35 4.20 -2.90
C GLY A 4 4.23 5.14 -2.45
N ILE A 5 3.95 5.18 -1.15
CA ILE A 5 2.82 5.93 -0.55
C ILE A 5 3.36 6.89 0.52
N ARG A 6 2.89 8.13 0.54
CA ARG A 6 3.14 9.11 1.62
C ARG A 6 2.28 8.79 2.85
N ILE A 7 2.62 7.71 3.56
CA ILE A 7 1.78 7.14 4.63
C ILE A 7 1.56 8.07 5.83
N ILE A 8 2.52 8.97 6.15
CA ILE A 8 2.37 9.97 7.21
C ILE A 8 1.29 11.01 6.85
N ALA A 9 1.25 11.43 5.58
CA ALA A 9 0.23 12.36 5.12
C ALA A 9 -1.13 11.67 5.02
N PHE A 10 -1.15 10.41 4.62
CA PHE A 10 -2.37 9.58 4.62
C PHE A 10 -2.94 9.44 6.04
N SER A 11 -2.10 9.11 7.04
CA SER A 11 -2.56 8.92 8.42
C SER A 11 -3.08 10.21 9.05
N LYS A 12 -2.49 11.36 8.70
CA LYS A 12 -2.99 12.67 9.15
C LYS A 12 -4.34 13.06 8.53
N LYS A 13 -4.65 12.60 7.31
CA LYS A 13 -5.90 12.95 6.62
C LYS A 13 -7.09 12.13 7.11
N TYR A 14 -6.91 10.83 7.36
CA TYR A 14 -8.01 9.93 7.67
C TYR A 14 -8.03 9.54 9.15
N LYS A 15 -9.16 9.73 9.82
CA LYS A 15 -9.30 9.43 11.26
C LYS A 15 -9.27 7.94 11.58
N GLU A 16 -9.63 7.10 10.60
CA GLU A 16 -9.59 5.65 10.73
C GLU A 16 -8.17 5.08 10.54
N ALA A 17 -7.20 5.94 10.24
CA ALA A 17 -5.80 5.59 10.10
C ALA A 17 -5.06 5.79 11.43
N ASP A 18 -4.35 4.75 11.85
CA ASP A 18 -3.52 4.71 13.03
C ASP A 18 -2.06 4.44 12.61
N TYR A 19 -1.14 5.32 13.01
CA TYR A 19 0.27 5.23 12.63
C TYR A 19 1.18 5.47 13.82
N GLU A 20 1.68 4.38 14.37
CA GLU A 20 2.68 4.38 15.44
C GLU A 20 4.01 3.82 14.91
N PRO A 21 4.89 4.67 14.33
CA PRO A 21 6.12 4.22 13.68
C PRO A 21 7.08 3.49 14.62
N GLU A 22 7.06 3.85 15.91
CA GLU A 22 7.85 3.20 16.96
C GLU A 22 7.42 1.75 17.22
N LEU A 23 6.15 1.42 16.96
CA LEU A 23 5.59 0.08 17.14
C LEU A 23 5.55 -0.71 15.83
N HIS A 24 5.26 -0.05 14.71
CA HIS A 24 5.16 -0.71 13.42
C HIS A 24 5.44 0.19 12.20
N PRO A 25 6.15 -0.32 11.16
CA PRO A 25 6.49 0.47 9.96
C PRO A 25 5.35 0.77 8.98
N GLY A 26 4.09 0.51 9.33
CA GLY A 26 2.94 0.62 8.43
C GLY A 26 1.72 1.21 9.13
N VAL A 27 0.87 1.90 8.36
CA VAL A 27 -0.38 2.49 8.86
C VAL A 27 -1.45 1.41 8.92
N THR A 28 -2.12 1.31 10.06
CA THR A 28 -3.34 0.50 10.19
C THR A 28 -4.54 1.35 9.80
N TYR A 29 -5.35 0.89 8.86
CA TYR A 29 -6.57 1.57 8.42
C TYR A 29 -7.77 0.64 8.58
N LYS A 30 -8.81 1.09 9.27
CA LYS A 30 -10.00 0.26 9.55
C LYS A 30 -11.16 0.67 8.65
N LEU A 31 -11.70 -0.29 7.90
CA LEU A 31 -12.97 -0.18 7.20
C LEU A 31 -14.07 -0.85 8.02
N TYR A 32 -15.19 -0.17 8.18
CA TYR A 32 -16.35 -0.67 8.93
C TYR A 32 -17.38 -1.33 8.01
N ASN A 33 -17.52 -0.84 6.77
CA ASN A 33 -18.39 -1.43 5.75
C ASN A 33 -17.73 -1.27 4.36
N PRO A 34 -17.14 -2.33 3.77
CA PRO A 34 -17.00 -3.69 4.31
C PRO A 34 -16.12 -3.74 5.57
N LYS A 35 -16.29 -4.77 6.42
CA LYS A 35 -15.47 -4.91 7.64
C LYS A 35 -14.10 -5.50 7.27
N ALA A 36 -13.07 -4.65 7.24
CA ALA A 36 -11.71 -5.05 6.93
C ALA A 36 -10.68 -4.20 7.69
N THR A 37 -9.54 -4.80 8.02
CA THR A 37 -8.38 -4.09 8.55
C THR A 37 -7.27 -4.13 7.51
N LEU A 38 -6.75 -2.96 7.16
CA LEU A 38 -5.70 -2.80 6.17
C LEU A 38 -4.42 -2.33 6.85
N LYS A 39 -3.30 -2.84 6.37
CA LYS A 39 -1.97 -2.44 6.80
C LYS A 39 -1.18 -1.94 5.60
N ILE A 40 -0.92 -0.65 5.56
CA ILE A 40 -0.41 0.07 4.39
C ILE A 40 1.03 0.49 4.66
N PHE A 41 1.94 0.03 3.80
CA PHE A 41 3.37 0.32 3.91
C PHE A 41 3.78 1.44 2.94
N SER A 42 4.80 2.20 3.31
CA SER A 42 5.35 3.30 2.50
C SER A 42 5.89 2.85 1.14
N THR A 43 6.22 1.57 1.00
CA THR A 43 6.68 0.91 -0.23
C THR A 43 5.56 0.61 -1.22
N GLY A 44 4.29 0.80 -0.83
CA GLY A 44 3.13 0.42 -1.64
C GLY A 44 2.59 -0.98 -1.36
N GLY A 45 3.24 -1.74 -0.47
CA GLY A 45 2.68 -2.99 0.05
C GLY A 45 1.42 -2.73 0.87
N VAL A 46 0.41 -3.59 0.73
CA VAL A 46 -0.82 -3.53 1.52
C VAL A 46 -1.21 -4.96 1.93
N THR A 47 -1.41 -5.18 3.21
CA THR A 47 -2.02 -6.41 3.75
C THR A 47 -3.46 -6.11 4.12
N ILE A 48 -4.40 -6.99 3.75
CA ILE A 48 -5.82 -6.82 4.05
C ILE A 48 -6.31 -8.07 4.79
N THR A 49 -6.96 -7.86 5.93
CA THR A 49 -7.61 -8.91 6.71
C THR A 49 -9.11 -8.63 6.76
N ALA A 50 -9.91 -9.57 6.26
CA ALA A 50 -11.38 -9.51 6.27
C ALA A 50 -11.99 -10.91 6.45
N ARG A 51 -13.32 -10.99 6.65
CA ARG A 51 -14.02 -12.27 6.91
C ARG A 51 -14.32 -13.09 5.66
N SER A 52 -14.36 -12.46 4.50
CA SER A 52 -14.67 -13.11 3.23
C SER A 52 -13.83 -12.54 2.10
N VAL A 53 -13.67 -13.31 1.01
CA VAL A 53 -12.99 -12.85 -0.20
C VAL A 53 -13.71 -11.64 -0.83
N SER A 54 -15.05 -11.63 -0.78
CA SER A 54 -15.87 -10.50 -1.24
C SER A 54 -15.56 -9.20 -0.47
N ASP A 55 -15.39 -9.29 0.85
CA ASP A 55 -14.99 -8.14 1.67
C ASP A 55 -13.57 -7.66 1.34
N VAL A 56 -12.64 -8.59 1.06
CA VAL A 56 -11.29 -8.23 0.62
C VAL A 56 -11.34 -7.47 -0.69
N GLN A 57 -12.09 -7.96 -1.68
CA GLN A 57 -12.23 -7.30 -2.98
C GLN A 57 -12.82 -5.89 -2.83
N SER A 58 -13.91 -5.78 -2.06
CA SER A 58 -14.55 -4.49 -1.76
C SER A 58 -13.60 -3.54 -1.02
N ALA A 59 -12.77 -4.05 -0.10
CA ALA A 59 -11.77 -3.27 0.61
C ALA A 59 -10.65 -2.77 -0.31
N VAL A 60 -10.22 -3.59 -1.28
CA VAL A 60 -9.24 -3.18 -2.31
C VAL A 60 -9.79 -2.03 -3.14
N GLU A 61 -11.02 -2.15 -3.65
CA GLU A 61 -11.69 -1.12 -4.44
C GLU A 61 -11.85 0.18 -3.64
N ARG A 62 -12.14 0.07 -2.34
CA ARG A 62 -12.28 1.24 -1.46
C ARG A 62 -10.95 1.92 -1.14
N ILE A 63 -9.90 1.15 -0.87
CA ILE A 63 -8.62 1.72 -0.43
C ILE A 63 -7.79 2.27 -1.58
N PHE A 64 -7.86 1.67 -2.77
CA PHE A 64 -7.04 2.04 -3.92
C PHE A 64 -7.08 3.55 -4.23
N PRO A 65 -8.24 4.19 -4.45
CA PRO A 65 -8.29 5.62 -4.78
C PRO A 65 -7.75 6.49 -3.64
N LEU A 66 -7.98 6.09 -2.39
CA LEU A 66 -7.50 6.83 -1.22
C LEU A 66 -5.98 6.82 -1.15
N VAL A 67 -5.33 5.67 -1.33
CA VAL A 67 -3.85 5.62 -1.29
C VAL A 67 -3.20 6.18 -2.55
N TYR A 68 -3.90 6.14 -3.69
CA TYR A 68 -3.41 6.68 -4.96
C TYR A 68 -3.24 8.19 -4.94
N GLU A 69 -4.08 8.90 -4.19
CA GLU A 69 -3.93 10.34 -3.90
C GLU A 69 -2.59 10.66 -3.22
N PHE A 70 -2.08 9.72 -2.42
CA PHE A 70 -0.84 9.84 -1.65
C PHE A 70 0.36 9.18 -2.32
N ARG A 71 0.25 8.75 -3.58
CA ARG A 71 1.37 8.13 -4.30
C ARG A 71 2.56 9.08 -4.35
N LYS A 72 3.75 8.57 -4.04
CA LYS A 72 5.01 9.28 -4.28
C LYS A 72 5.20 9.43 -5.80
N PRO A 73 5.66 10.60 -6.29
CA PRO A 73 6.06 10.72 -7.69
C PRO A 73 7.09 9.64 -7.99
N ARG A 74 6.97 8.97 -9.14
CA ARG A 74 8.02 8.05 -9.58
C ARG A 74 9.21 8.90 -9.99
N THR A 75 10.36 8.62 -9.38
CA THR A 75 11.61 9.26 -9.80
C THR A 75 12.25 8.47 -10.93
N THR A 76 13.11 9.11 -11.71
CA THR A 76 13.90 8.45 -12.75
C THR A 76 14.73 7.30 -12.18
N ALA A 77 15.24 7.46 -10.96
CA ALA A 77 15.98 6.42 -10.24
C ALA A 77 15.12 5.21 -9.87
N ASP A 78 13.85 5.43 -9.47
CA ASP A 78 12.90 4.33 -9.22
C ASP A 78 12.62 3.52 -10.49
N ASP A 79 12.46 4.22 -11.62
CA ASP A 79 12.22 3.57 -12.91
C ASP A 79 13.45 2.79 -13.40
N GLU A 80 14.64 3.31 -13.18
CA GLU A 80 15.90 2.63 -13.50
C GLU A 80 16.10 1.38 -12.62
N LEU A 81 15.87 1.48 -11.31
CA LEU A 81 15.92 0.35 -10.39
C LEU A 81 14.90 -0.73 -10.76
N LEU A 82 13.69 -0.35 -11.18
CA LEU A 82 12.68 -1.30 -11.60
C LEU A 82 13.08 -2.01 -12.91
N ARG A 83 13.67 -1.28 -13.87
CA ARG A 83 14.22 -1.87 -15.10
C ARG A 83 15.32 -2.88 -14.78
N GLN A 84 16.26 -2.53 -13.89
CA GLN A 84 17.34 -3.41 -13.46
C GLN A 84 16.79 -4.67 -12.77
N LYS A 85 15.83 -4.55 -11.84
CA LYS A 85 15.18 -5.71 -11.20
C LYS A 85 14.45 -6.61 -12.20
N ARG A 86 13.79 -6.04 -13.21
CA ARG A 86 13.11 -6.80 -14.27
C ARG A 86 14.12 -7.50 -15.19
N ALA A 87 15.23 -6.87 -15.51
CA ALA A 87 16.32 -7.46 -16.29
C ALA A 87 16.99 -8.62 -15.54
N ALA A 88 17.31 -8.44 -14.26
CA ALA A 88 17.90 -9.47 -13.41
C ALA A 88 16.99 -10.71 -13.27
N ARG A 89 15.67 -10.51 -13.16
CA ARG A 89 14.70 -11.62 -13.13
C ARG A 89 14.50 -12.33 -14.47
N ARG A 90 14.82 -11.67 -15.59
CA ARG A 90 14.78 -12.28 -16.93
C ARG A 90 16.05 -13.08 -17.25
N GLY A 91 17.19 -12.72 -16.65
CA GLY A 91 18.44 -13.47 -16.76
C GLY A 91 18.59 -14.65 -15.78
N ALA A 92 17.67 -14.77 -14.83
CA ALA A 92 17.61 -15.87 -13.85
C ALA A 92 16.40 -16.77 -14.14
N GLY A 93 16.44 -17.46 -15.28
CA GLY A 93 15.61 -18.64 -15.57
C GLY A 93 16.54 -19.83 -15.85
N PRO A 94 16.13 -21.08 -15.53
CA PRO A 94 16.97 -22.27 -15.67
C PRO A 94 17.41 -22.54 -17.12
#